data_AF-A0A956V414-F1
#
_entry.id   AF-A0A956V414-F1
#
_cell.length_a   1.000
_cell.length_b   1.000
_cell.length_c   1.000
_cell.angle_alpha   90.00
_cell.angle_beta   90.00
_cell.angle_gamma   90.00
#
_symmetry.space_group_name_H-M   'P 1'
#
loop_
_entity.id
_entity.type
_entity.pdbx_description
1 polymer ?
#
loop_
_entity_poly.entity_id
_entity_poly.type
_entity_poly.pdbx_seq_one_letter_code
_entity_poly.pdbx_strand_id
1 'polypeptide(L)'
;MTYLQFHFVFIIPLLLLLLGLNLRDVKRGLPFTGEGWHGRKVALWAIGIHLGLALVYTTPWDNYLVYKQVWGYPPGRVLATIGYVPIEEYLFFILQTILTSLWMLLLLRRIKVSSREVANPRLRLSGAVAALLVAALGLLCLSFDWGTYLGLILIWAGPVIALQWGYGGDLLWARWRLIGLTFLVPSIYLWIADRIAIGLNIWWINPDLTTGIKVFGLPIEEALFFLLTNVFVAFGLGLALHPESSRRLQRLRKLNQWQNGWKGLLLLWALSLVPAPLLPNSFMPLAYIGTTLLALAVLLYSLKTYGGKAWLLFLVAFAFGLGIEWLGKTTGIPFGNYRYTASGPSLLGVPLLVPLGWWAFSIIALSISPIGMKLLVAPLALVAWDIGLDPLMVSQGFWQFEQGIYYGIPLTNFLGWYLSGLLLVAILLKLEPGLKLDSSLELRLAFVAQAFLLSVGLLFFGLPVASLLTFLAMGSVAFLSFRPQQKKQALPAK
;
A
#
# COMPACT_ATOMS: atom_id res chain seq x y z
N MET A 1 9.12 -19.04 -34.13
CA MET A 1 8.84 -17.61 -33.85
C MET A 1 9.64 -17.19 -32.63
N THR A 2 10.34 -16.07 -32.69
CA THR A 2 10.94 -15.41 -31.52
C THR A 2 9.92 -14.51 -30.84
N TYR A 3 10.18 -14.06 -29.62
CA TYR A 3 9.26 -13.17 -28.92
C TYR A 3 9.11 -11.81 -29.65
N LEU A 4 10.20 -11.29 -30.21
CA LEU A 4 10.13 -10.07 -31.02
C LEU A 4 9.24 -10.24 -32.26
N GLN A 5 9.34 -11.39 -32.94
CA GLN A 5 8.47 -11.71 -34.10
C GLN A 5 6.99 -11.80 -33.68
N PHE A 6 6.70 -12.33 -32.49
CA PHE A 6 5.35 -12.37 -31.95
C PHE A 6 4.75 -10.96 -31.85
N HIS A 7 5.49 -9.98 -31.32
CA HIS A 7 5.01 -8.59 -31.27
C HIS A 7 4.70 -8.02 -32.66
N PHE A 8 5.56 -8.27 -33.64
CA PHE A 8 5.34 -7.81 -35.01
C PHE A 8 4.13 -8.44 -35.71
N VAL A 9 3.75 -9.66 -35.33
CA VAL A 9 2.63 -10.38 -35.95
C VAL A 9 1.31 -10.06 -35.24
N PHE A 10 1.30 -10.08 -33.92
CA PHE A 10 0.05 -9.98 -33.15
C PHE A 10 -0.21 -8.54 -32.67
N ILE A 11 0.78 -7.85 -32.10
CA ILE A 11 0.51 -6.60 -31.38
C ILE A 11 0.63 -5.37 -32.29
N ILE A 12 1.72 -5.25 -33.05
CA ILE A 12 2.02 -4.06 -33.86
C ILE A 12 0.95 -3.78 -34.93
N PRO A 13 0.46 -4.76 -35.72
CA PRO A 13 -0.54 -4.48 -36.76
C PRO A 13 -1.84 -3.94 -36.18
N LEU A 14 -2.28 -4.50 -35.05
CA LEU A 14 -3.47 -4.03 -34.33
C LEU A 14 -3.28 -2.60 -33.80
N LEU A 15 -2.10 -2.29 -33.25
CA LEU A 15 -1.77 -0.94 -32.81
C LEU A 15 -1.80 0.07 -33.96
N LEU A 16 -1.21 -0.26 -35.11
CA LEU A 16 -1.23 0.61 -36.30
C LEU A 16 -2.65 0.86 -36.80
N LEU A 17 -3.51 -0.17 -36.80
CA LEU A 17 -4.92 -0.04 -37.13
C LEU A 17 -5.63 0.91 -36.16
N LEU A 18 -5.49 0.70 -34.85
CA LEU A 18 -6.13 1.54 -33.83
C LEU A 18 -5.62 2.98 -33.85
N LEU A 19 -4.33 3.17 -34.12
CA LEU A 19 -3.73 4.49 -34.31
C LEU A 19 -4.33 5.19 -35.54
N GLY A 20 -4.40 4.48 -36.68
CA GLY A 20 -5.02 4.99 -37.91
C GLY A 20 -6.48 5.39 -37.72
N LEU A 21 -7.27 4.57 -37.02
CA LEU A 21 -8.67 4.88 -36.68
C LEU A 21 -8.78 6.11 -35.78
N ASN A 22 -7.94 6.22 -34.75
CA ASN A 22 -7.90 7.40 -33.88
C ASN A 22 -7.51 8.67 -34.65
N LEU A 23 -6.50 8.60 -35.52
CA LEU A 23 -6.07 9.73 -36.36
C LEU A 23 -7.16 10.16 -37.34
N ARG A 24 -7.86 9.20 -37.95
CA ARG A 24 -9.01 9.46 -38.82
C ARG A 24 -10.13 10.19 -38.07
N ASP A 25 -10.47 9.71 -36.87
CA ASP A 25 -11.55 10.28 -36.07
C ASP A 25 -11.17 11.70 -35.57
N VAL A 26 -9.88 11.95 -35.26
CA VAL A 26 -9.35 13.29 -34.98
C VAL A 26 -9.45 14.20 -36.20
N LYS A 27 -9.06 13.74 -37.40
CA LYS A 27 -9.19 14.52 -38.65
C LYS A 27 -10.63 14.89 -38.97
N ARG A 28 -11.59 14.02 -38.60
CA ARG A 28 -13.04 14.26 -38.75
C ARG A 28 -13.63 15.18 -37.67
N GLY A 29 -12.82 15.67 -36.72
CA GLY A 29 -13.28 16.55 -35.66
C GLY A 29 -14.19 15.88 -34.63
N LEU A 30 -14.15 14.54 -34.50
CA LEU A 30 -14.99 13.82 -33.55
C LEU A 30 -14.49 14.06 -32.11
N PRO A 31 -15.29 14.72 -31.24
CA PRO A 31 -14.90 14.99 -29.87
C PRO A 31 -14.99 13.72 -29.01
N PHE A 32 -14.30 13.73 -27.87
CA PHE A 32 -14.55 12.73 -26.82
C PHE A 32 -15.92 13.00 -26.18
N THR A 33 -16.64 11.93 -25.81
CA THR A 33 -17.92 12.04 -25.12
C THR A 33 -17.74 12.43 -23.64
N GLY A 34 -18.45 13.47 -23.20
CA GLY A 34 -18.46 13.96 -21.82
C GLY A 34 -18.29 15.49 -21.75
N GLU A 35 -19.08 16.16 -20.93
CA GLU A 35 -18.93 17.60 -20.68
C GLU A 35 -17.70 17.88 -19.81
N GLY A 36 -16.86 18.81 -20.23
CA GLY A 36 -15.65 19.19 -19.50
C GLY A 36 -14.40 18.82 -20.29
N TRP A 37 -13.61 19.85 -20.54
CA TRP A 37 -12.42 19.84 -21.36
C TRP A 37 -11.38 18.77 -20.92
N HIS A 38 -11.09 17.81 -21.81
CA HIS A 38 -9.81 17.08 -21.82
C HIS A 38 -9.37 16.92 -23.28
N GLY A 39 -8.72 17.95 -23.81
CA GLY A 39 -8.16 17.92 -25.15
C GLY A 39 -7.10 16.81 -25.33
N ARG A 40 -6.72 16.53 -26.58
CA ARG A 40 -5.70 15.55 -26.99
C ARG A 40 -4.45 15.52 -26.08
N LYS A 41 -4.01 16.68 -25.58
CA LYS A 41 -2.86 16.80 -24.68
C LYS A 41 -3.03 16.02 -23.38
N VAL A 42 -4.20 16.09 -22.74
CA VAL A 42 -4.43 15.39 -21.46
C VAL A 42 -4.46 13.88 -21.67
N ALA A 43 -5.07 13.41 -22.76
CA ALA A 43 -5.03 12.00 -23.12
C ALA A 43 -3.59 11.49 -23.33
N LEU A 44 -2.77 12.25 -24.05
CA LEU A 44 -1.36 11.88 -24.24
C LEU A 44 -0.57 11.86 -22.93
N TRP A 45 -0.78 12.86 -22.05
CA TRP A 45 -0.17 12.86 -20.71
C TRP A 45 -0.61 11.68 -19.86
N ALA A 46 -1.91 11.37 -19.86
CA ALA A 46 -2.44 10.23 -19.14
C ALA A 46 -1.79 8.93 -19.64
N ILE A 47 -1.70 8.71 -20.95
CA ILE A 47 -1.03 7.55 -21.54
C ILE A 47 0.45 7.50 -21.13
N GLY A 48 1.17 8.62 -21.23
CA GLY A 48 2.57 8.71 -20.83
C GLY A 48 2.81 8.35 -19.36
N ILE A 49 1.94 8.79 -18.46
CA ILE A 49 2.00 8.42 -17.04
C ILE A 49 1.76 6.92 -16.86
N HIS A 50 0.77 6.34 -17.55
CA HIS A 50 0.50 4.90 -17.45
C HIS A 50 1.64 4.06 -18.00
N LEU A 51 2.32 4.50 -19.05
CA LEU A 51 3.53 3.86 -19.56
C LEU A 51 4.65 3.84 -18.51
N GLY A 52 4.90 4.98 -17.86
CA GLY A 52 5.89 5.06 -16.78
C GLY A 52 5.51 4.17 -15.59
N LEU A 53 4.25 4.18 -15.19
CA LEU A 53 3.74 3.33 -14.09
C LEU A 53 3.85 1.85 -14.44
N ALA A 54 3.47 1.44 -15.66
CA ALA A 54 3.58 0.05 -16.10
C ALA A 54 5.02 -0.44 -16.05
N LEU A 55 5.99 0.35 -16.51
CA LEU A 55 7.41 0.02 -16.43
C LEU A 55 7.87 -0.06 -14.96
N VAL A 56 7.69 1.00 -14.18
CA VAL A 56 8.23 1.06 -12.81
C VAL A 56 7.60 0.01 -11.88
N TYR A 57 6.30 -0.20 -11.99
CA TYR A 57 5.55 -1.07 -11.08
C TYR A 57 5.65 -2.55 -11.45
N THR A 58 5.68 -2.88 -12.75
CA THR A 58 5.69 -4.28 -13.21
C THR A 58 7.09 -4.87 -13.23
N THR A 59 8.13 -4.06 -13.54
CA THR A 59 9.53 -4.53 -13.63
C THR A 59 10.01 -5.38 -12.45
N PRO A 60 9.88 -4.95 -11.17
CA PRO A 60 10.38 -5.76 -10.05
C PRO A 60 9.55 -7.03 -9.84
N TRP A 61 8.24 -6.98 -10.08
CA TRP A 61 7.35 -8.13 -9.96
C TRP A 61 7.67 -9.19 -11.02
N ASP A 62 7.88 -8.76 -12.26
CA ASP A 62 8.13 -9.65 -13.38
C ASP A 62 9.52 -10.32 -13.29
N ASN A 63 10.53 -9.55 -12.86
CA ASN A 63 11.85 -10.11 -12.54
C ASN A 63 11.78 -11.15 -11.44
N TYR A 64 10.92 -10.96 -10.44
CA TYR A 64 10.73 -11.93 -9.38
C TYR A 64 10.08 -13.23 -9.89
N LEU A 65 9.11 -13.15 -10.80
CA LEU A 65 8.47 -14.33 -11.39
C LEU A 65 9.45 -15.19 -12.20
N VAL A 66 10.24 -14.55 -13.06
CA VAL A 66 11.25 -15.27 -13.86
C VAL A 66 12.35 -15.83 -12.96
N TYR A 67 12.79 -15.07 -11.95
CA TYR A 67 13.73 -15.57 -10.94
C TYR A 67 13.19 -16.80 -10.20
N LYS A 68 11.91 -16.80 -9.84
CA LYS A 68 11.21 -17.94 -9.20
C LYS A 68 10.83 -19.06 -10.16
N GLN A 69 11.20 -18.96 -11.44
CA GLN A 69 10.88 -19.96 -12.46
C GLN A 69 9.37 -20.23 -12.56
N VAL A 70 8.54 -19.21 -12.31
CA VAL A 70 7.08 -19.29 -12.52
C VAL A 70 6.80 -19.46 -14.01
N TRP A 71 7.55 -18.73 -14.83
CA TRP A 71 7.52 -18.81 -16.27
C TRP A 71 8.89 -18.37 -16.82
N GLY A 72 9.18 -18.70 -18.07
CA GLY A 72 10.46 -18.36 -18.70
C GLY A 72 10.49 -18.64 -20.20
N TYR A 73 11.67 -18.51 -20.80
CA TYR A 73 11.85 -18.59 -22.25
C TYR A 73 12.85 -19.69 -22.64
N PRO A 74 12.56 -20.49 -23.68
CA PRO A 74 13.55 -21.40 -24.26
C PRO A 74 14.75 -20.66 -24.87
N PRO A 75 15.92 -21.32 -24.98
CA PRO A 75 17.09 -20.74 -25.64
C PRO A 75 16.79 -20.28 -27.08
N GLY A 76 17.31 -19.10 -27.45
CA GLY A 76 17.16 -18.53 -28.79
C GLY A 76 15.79 -17.90 -29.10
N ARG A 77 14.90 -17.77 -28.11
CA ARG A 77 13.59 -17.11 -28.29
C ARG A 77 13.59 -15.61 -28.03
N VAL A 78 14.59 -15.10 -27.31
CA VAL A 78 14.70 -13.71 -26.85
C VAL A 78 16.04 -13.11 -27.28
N LEU A 79 16.06 -11.79 -27.49
CA LEU A 79 17.23 -11.07 -28.01
C LEU A 79 18.25 -10.74 -26.90
N ALA A 80 17.76 -10.24 -25.76
CA ALA A 80 18.57 -9.87 -24.60
C ALA A 80 17.70 -9.75 -23.35
N THR A 81 18.31 -9.74 -22.16
CA THR A 81 17.62 -9.52 -20.88
C THR A 81 18.14 -8.29 -20.15
N ILE A 82 17.27 -7.66 -19.35
CA ILE A 82 17.62 -6.67 -18.33
C ILE A 82 17.22 -7.30 -16.99
N GLY A 83 18.21 -7.64 -16.16
CA GLY A 83 17.97 -8.55 -15.05
C GLY A 83 17.60 -9.95 -15.57
N TYR A 84 16.49 -10.51 -15.10
CA TYR A 84 15.97 -11.82 -15.51
C TYR A 84 14.99 -11.75 -16.68
N VAL A 85 14.44 -10.57 -16.98
CA VAL A 85 13.33 -10.39 -17.92
C VAL A 85 13.86 -9.95 -19.30
N PRO A 86 13.32 -10.47 -20.42
CA PRO A 86 13.72 -10.04 -21.76
C PRO A 86 13.30 -8.63 -22.10
N ILE A 87 14.09 -7.98 -22.96
CA ILE A 87 13.76 -6.65 -23.51
C ILE A 87 12.40 -6.64 -24.23
N GLU A 88 12.00 -7.77 -24.82
CA GLU A 88 10.71 -7.94 -25.48
C GLU A 88 9.53 -7.92 -24.52
N GLU A 89 9.72 -8.27 -23.25
CA GLU A 89 8.69 -8.19 -22.22
C GLU A 89 8.50 -6.73 -21.76
N TYR A 90 9.59 -5.98 -21.59
CA TYR A 90 9.49 -4.52 -21.39
C TYR A 90 8.79 -3.82 -22.57
N LEU A 91 9.06 -4.28 -23.79
CA LEU A 91 8.33 -3.83 -24.97
C LEU A 91 6.85 -4.21 -24.85
N PHE A 92 6.51 -5.43 -24.42
CA PHE A 92 5.14 -5.84 -24.19
C PHE A 92 4.39 -4.92 -23.22
N PHE A 93 5.00 -4.54 -22.09
CA PHE A 93 4.39 -3.60 -21.13
C PHE A 93 3.97 -2.30 -21.80
N ILE A 94 4.84 -1.76 -22.67
CA ILE A 94 4.59 -0.55 -23.44
C ILE A 94 3.46 -0.78 -24.45
N LEU A 95 3.56 -1.85 -25.25
CA LEU A 95 2.62 -2.13 -26.33
C LEU A 95 1.21 -2.42 -25.82
N GLN A 96 1.07 -3.23 -24.76
CA GLN A 96 -0.22 -3.54 -24.13
C GLN A 96 -0.87 -2.30 -23.49
N THR A 97 -0.07 -1.44 -22.87
CA THR A 97 -0.55 -0.15 -22.35
C THR A 97 -1.08 0.74 -23.48
N ILE A 98 -0.35 0.86 -24.59
CA ILE A 98 -0.79 1.63 -25.77
C ILE A 98 -2.04 1.01 -26.39
N LEU A 99 -2.11 -0.32 -26.51
CA LEU A 99 -3.24 -1.05 -27.08
C LEU A 99 -4.55 -0.68 -26.37
N THR A 100 -4.55 -0.84 -25.05
CA THR A 100 -5.71 -0.54 -24.19
C THR A 100 -6.06 0.93 -24.23
N SER A 101 -5.04 1.81 -24.25
CA SER A 101 -5.22 3.24 -24.35
C SER A 101 -5.90 3.65 -25.65
N LEU A 102 -5.39 3.21 -26.80
CA LEU A 102 -5.93 3.54 -28.12
C LEU A 102 -7.35 2.98 -28.30
N TRP A 103 -7.60 1.79 -27.77
CA TRP A 103 -8.94 1.19 -27.74
C TRP A 103 -9.91 2.04 -26.92
N MET A 104 -9.52 2.45 -25.70
CA MET A 104 -10.35 3.33 -24.87
C MET A 104 -10.67 4.65 -25.57
N LEU A 105 -9.67 5.29 -26.19
CA LEU A 105 -9.86 6.55 -26.91
C LEU A 105 -10.82 6.40 -28.10
N LEU A 106 -10.83 5.23 -28.76
CA LEU A 106 -11.79 4.93 -29.81
C LEU A 106 -13.20 4.80 -29.24
N LEU A 107 -13.37 4.06 -28.13
CA LEU A 107 -14.66 3.89 -27.47
C LEU A 107 -15.22 5.21 -26.94
N LEU A 108 -14.38 6.07 -26.38
CA LEU A 108 -14.73 7.42 -25.90
C LEU A 108 -15.27 8.35 -27.00
N ARG A 109 -15.09 8.03 -28.29
CA ARG A 109 -15.69 8.78 -29.41
C ARG A 109 -17.00 8.17 -29.92
N ARG A 110 -17.31 6.93 -29.51
CA ARG A 110 -18.40 6.11 -30.08
C ARG A 110 -19.51 5.83 -29.08
N ILE A 111 -19.19 5.71 -27.81
CA ILE A 111 -20.14 5.40 -26.75
C ILE A 111 -20.51 6.70 -26.05
N LYS A 112 -21.78 7.11 -26.13
CA LYS A 112 -22.28 8.25 -25.35
C LYS A 112 -22.27 7.89 -23.86
N VAL A 113 -21.65 8.75 -23.05
CA VAL A 113 -21.53 8.54 -21.61
C VAL A 113 -22.21 9.67 -20.86
N SER A 114 -22.99 9.33 -19.84
CA SER A 114 -23.61 10.32 -18.96
C SER A 114 -22.56 11.08 -18.15
N SER A 115 -22.73 12.39 -18.02
CA SER A 115 -21.92 13.27 -17.15
C SER A 115 -22.42 13.32 -15.70
N ARG A 116 -23.44 12.52 -15.34
CA ARG A 116 -24.10 12.62 -14.04
C ARG A 116 -23.11 12.43 -12.89
N GLU A 117 -23.14 13.37 -11.94
CA GLU A 117 -22.37 13.27 -10.71
C GLU A 117 -22.96 12.13 -9.86
N VAL A 118 -22.21 11.03 -9.74
CA VAL A 118 -22.56 9.91 -8.87
C VAL A 118 -21.56 9.89 -7.74
N ALA A 119 -21.97 10.39 -6.58
CA ALA A 119 -21.19 10.27 -5.34
C ALA A 119 -21.70 9.05 -4.56
N ASN A 120 -20.90 7.99 -4.51
CA ASN A 120 -21.23 6.81 -3.70
C ASN A 120 -20.02 6.37 -2.87
N PRO A 121 -19.82 6.96 -1.67
CA PRO A 121 -18.72 6.60 -0.78
C PRO A 121 -18.74 5.13 -0.34
N ARG A 122 -19.93 4.54 -0.17
CA ARG A 122 -20.08 3.13 0.23
C ARG A 122 -19.57 2.19 -0.87
N LEU A 123 -19.88 2.49 -2.13
CA LEU A 123 -19.38 1.72 -3.28
C LEU A 123 -17.85 1.81 -3.40
N ARG A 124 -17.27 2.98 -3.17
CA ARG A 124 -15.82 3.17 -3.17
C ARG A 124 -15.15 2.39 -2.04
N LEU A 125 -15.66 2.51 -0.83
CA LEU A 125 -15.11 1.81 0.33
C LEU A 125 -15.25 0.28 0.20
N SER A 126 -16.44 -0.21 -0.14
CA SER A 126 -16.68 -1.65 -0.28
C SER A 126 -15.83 -2.29 -1.37
N GLY A 127 -15.69 -1.67 -2.54
CA GLY A 127 -14.82 -2.19 -3.58
C GLY A 127 -13.33 -2.09 -3.25
N ALA A 128 -12.90 -1.05 -2.53
CA ALA A 128 -11.52 -0.96 -2.05
C ALA A 128 -11.22 -2.06 -1.02
N VAL A 129 -12.12 -2.29 -0.06
CA VAL A 129 -12.02 -3.38 0.92
C VAL A 129 -12.02 -4.73 0.21
N ALA A 130 -12.91 -4.95 -0.76
CA ALA A 130 -12.96 -6.19 -1.53
C ALA A 130 -11.64 -6.45 -2.27
N ALA A 131 -11.04 -5.45 -2.90
CA ALA A 131 -9.75 -5.58 -3.56
C ALA A 131 -8.60 -5.91 -2.58
N LEU A 132 -8.62 -5.34 -1.37
CA LEU A 132 -7.67 -5.69 -0.31
C LEU A 132 -7.88 -7.11 0.24
N LEU A 133 -9.13 -7.56 0.35
CA LEU A 133 -9.45 -8.94 0.73
C LEU A 133 -8.96 -9.92 -0.34
N VAL A 134 -9.08 -9.58 -1.63
CA VAL A 134 -8.50 -10.37 -2.72
C VAL A 134 -6.97 -10.43 -2.63
N ALA A 135 -6.30 -9.33 -2.30
CA ALA A 135 -4.85 -9.37 -2.03
C ALA A 135 -4.51 -10.27 -0.83
N ALA A 136 -5.32 -10.25 0.22
CA ALA A 136 -5.15 -11.14 1.38
C ALA A 136 -5.36 -12.62 1.02
N LEU A 137 -6.29 -12.94 0.13
CA LEU A 137 -6.42 -14.29 -0.44
C LEU A 137 -5.17 -14.67 -1.26
N GLY A 138 -4.56 -13.71 -1.94
CA GLY A 138 -3.28 -13.90 -2.61
C GLY A 138 -2.18 -14.32 -1.65
N LEU A 139 -2.11 -13.73 -0.44
CA LEU A 139 -1.19 -14.14 0.62
C LEU A 139 -1.41 -15.59 1.05
N LEU A 140 -2.67 -16.01 1.16
CA LEU A 140 -3.00 -17.40 1.46
C LEU A 140 -2.55 -18.35 0.34
N CYS A 141 -2.71 -17.95 -0.93
CA CYS A 141 -2.26 -18.75 -2.07
C CYS A 141 -0.75 -18.99 -2.04
N LEU A 142 0.05 -18.01 -1.58
CA LEU A 142 1.51 -18.17 -1.44
C LEU A 142 1.93 -19.19 -0.37
N SER A 143 1.00 -19.70 0.44
CA SER A 143 1.27 -20.79 1.38
C SER A 143 1.35 -22.16 0.69
N PHE A 144 1.05 -22.22 -0.61
CA PHE A 144 1.08 -23.42 -1.42
C PHE A 144 1.88 -23.19 -2.71
N ASP A 145 2.72 -24.16 -3.09
CA ASP A 145 3.55 -24.02 -4.31
C ASP A 145 2.69 -23.79 -5.56
N TRP A 146 1.62 -24.58 -5.74
CA TRP A 146 0.65 -24.44 -6.85
C TRP A 146 -0.09 -23.09 -6.84
N GLY A 147 -0.14 -22.42 -5.69
CA GLY A 147 -0.77 -21.11 -5.52
C GLY A 147 0.19 -19.94 -5.77
N THR A 148 1.47 -20.20 -6.06
CA THR A 148 2.50 -19.16 -6.17
C THR A 148 2.16 -18.12 -7.23
N TYR A 149 1.89 -18.53 -8.48
CA TYR A 149 1.65 -17.56 -9.55
C TYR A 149 0.38 -16.75 -9.31
N LEU A 150 -0.71 -17.43 -8.94
CA LEU A 150 -1.98 -16.79 -8.59
C LEU A 150 -1.81 -15.81 -7.42
N GLY A 151 -1.14 -16.24 -6.35
CA GLY A 151 -0.89 -15.42 -5.16
C GLY A 151 -0.13 -14.15 -5.47
N LEU A 152 0.93 -14.27 -6.28
CA LEU A 152 1.75 -13.12 -6.71
C LEU A 152 0.94 -12.14 -7.58
N ILE A 153 0.04 -12.62 -8.45
CA ILE A 153 -0.88 -11.77 -9.21
C ILE A 153 -1.82 -11.00 -8.27
N LEU A 154 -2.46 -11.69 -7.32
CA LEU A 154 -3.49 -11.09 -6.45
C LEU A 154 -2.92 -10.06 -5.47
N ILE A 155 -1.76 -10.34 -4.87
CA ILE A 155 -1.07 -9.41 -3.96
C ILE A 155 -0.59 -8.17 -4.70
N TRP A 156 -0.11 -8.34 -5.93
CA TRP A 156 0.32 -7.25 -6.79
C TRP A 156 -0.85 -6.38 -7.24
N ALA A 157 -1.97 -6.99 -7.65
CA ALA A 157 -3.08 -6.25 -8.22
C ALA A 157 -4.03 -5.61 -7.22
N GLY A 158 -4.31 -6.28 -6.10
CA GLY A 158 -5.32 -5.83 -5.14
C GLY A 158 -5.07 -4.42 -4.59
N PRO A 159 -3.86 -4.03 -4.17
CA PRO A 159 -3.58 -2.68 -3.68
C PRO A 159 -3.80 -1.59 -4.74
N VAL A 160 -3.42 -1.84 -5.99
CA VAL A 160 -3.61 -0.90 -7.11
C VAL A 160 -5.10 -0.69 -7.38
N ILE A 161 -5.85 -1.79 -7.48
CA ILE A 161 -7.30 -1.74 -7.68
C ILE A 161 -7.99 -1.06 -6.49
N ALA A 162 -7.56 -1.36 -5.27
CA ALA A 162 -8.11 -0.74 -4.06
C ALA A 162 -7.93 0.78 -4.07
N LEU A 163 -6.76 1.26 -4.50
CA LEU A 163 -6.46 2.69 -4.63
C LEU A 163 -7.31 3.33 -5.73
N GLN A 164 -7.34 2.76 -6.93
CA GLN A 164 -8.10 3.29 -8.07
C GLN A 164 -9.61 3.31 -7.76
N TRP A 165 -10.14 2.21 -7.22
CA TRP A 165 -11.55 2.09 -6.87
C TRP A 165 -11.93 2.94 -5.65
N GLY A 166 -11.07 3.01 -4.63
CA GLY A 166 -11.29 3.87 -3.46
C GLY A 166 -11.32 5.35 -3.85
N TYR A 167 -10.50 5.75 -4.83
CA TYR A 167 -10.48 7.11 -5.34
C TYR A 167 -11.75 7.46 -6.15
N GLY A 168 -12.17 6.60 -7.08
CA GLY A 168 -13.25 6.92 -8.02
C GLY A 168 -14.05 5.75 -8.57
N GLY A 169 -14.22 4.67 -7.82
CA GLY A 169 -15.04 3.51 -8.20
C GLY A 169 -16.50 3.86 -8.50
N ASP A 170 -17.04 4.92 -7.87
CA ASP A 170 -18.35 5.49 -8.22
C ASP A 170 -18.40 6.07 -9.63
N LEU A 171 -17.33 6.74 -10.06
CA LEU A 171 -17.18 7.29 -11.42
C LEU A 171 -16.97 6.17 -12.45
N LEU A 172 -16.16 5.16 -12.11
CA LEU A 172 -15.93 3.99 -12.97
C LEU A 172 -17.22 3.19 -13.17
N TRP A 173 -17.96 2.95 -12.09
CA TRP A 173 -19.24 2.23 -12.12
C TRP A 173 -20.31 2.96 -12.94
N ALA A 174 -20.38 4.28 -12.82
CA ALA A 174 -21.28 5.09 -13.65
C ALA A 174 -21.02 4.91 -15.16
N ARG A 175 -19.80 4.48 -15.53
CA ARG A 175 -19.36 4.24 -16.91
C ARG A 175 -19.04 2.77 -17.18
N TRP A 176 -19.61 1.83 -16.41
CA TRP A 176 -19.18 0.42 -16.41
C TRP A 176 -19.17 -0.25 -17.79
N ARG A 177 -20.06 0.13 -18.71
CA ARG A 177 -20.06 -0.42 -20.09
C ARG A 177 -18.82 0.01 -20.87
N LEU A 178 -18.48 1.31 -20.82
CA LEU A 178 -17.28 1.84 -21.46
C LEU A 178 -16.03 1.20 -20.83
N ILE A 179 -15.96 1.20 -19.50
CA ILE A 179 -14.80 0.68 -18.76
C ILE A 179 -14.65 -0.83 -18.98
N GLY A 180 -15.74 -1.58 -18.90
CA GLY A 180 -15.79 -3.02 -19.16
C GLY A 180 -15.32 -3.37 -20.57
N LEU A 181 -15.84 -2.70 -21.60
CA LEU A 181 -15.37 -2.90 -22.97
C LEU A 181 -13.91 -2.49 -23.17
N THR A 182 -13.42 -1.53 -22.37
CA THR A 182 -12.03 -1.08 -22.46
C THR A 182 -11.06 -2.16 -22.01
N PHE A 183 -11.34 -2.90 -20.93
CA PHE A 183 -10.43 -3.96 -20.49
C PHE A 183 -10.77 -5.33 -21.08
N LEU A 184 -12.05 -5.70 -21.24
CA LEU A 184 -12.43 -7.04 -21.69
C LEU A 184 -11.97 -7.35 -23.12
N VAL A 185 -12.12 -6.40 -24.05
CA VAL A 185 -11.81 -6.64 -25.47
C VAL A 185 -10.29 -6.85 -25.69
N PRO A 186 -9.40 -5.97 -25.19
CA PRO A 186 -7.97 -6.24 -25.24
C PRO A 186 -7.55 -7.50 -24.49
N SER A 187 -8.15 -7.80 -23.33
CA SER A 187 -7.85 -9.04 -22.60
C SER A 187 -8.17 -10.28 -23.40
N ILE A 188 -9.38 -10.37 -23.98
CA ILE A 188 -9.76 -11.52 -24.81
C ILE A 188 -8.82 -11.67 -26.02
N TYR A 189 -8.46 -10.56 -26.66
CA TYR A 189 -7.49 -10.59 -27.76
C TYR A 189 -6.13 -11.15 -27.32
N LEU A 190 -5.61 -10.67 -26.18
CA LEU A 190 -4.33 -11.11 -25.64
C LEU A 190 -4.39 -12.56 -25.16
N TRP A 191 -5.51 -13.03 -24.61
CA TRP A 191 -5.68 -14.44 -24.26
C TRP A 191 -5.54 -15.36 -25.47
N ILE A 192 -6.12 -14.97 -26.61
CA ILE A 192 -6.01 -15.73 -27.85
C ILE A 192 -4.56 -15.71 -28.35
N ALA A 193 -3.93 -14.53 -28.37
CA ALA A 193 -2.55 -14.38 -28.83
C ALA A 193 -1.56 -15.17 -27.95
N ASP A 194 -1.70 -15.07 -26.63
CA ASP A 194 -0.86 -15.75 -25.65
C ASP A 194 -1.03 -17.28 -25.70
N ARG A 195 -2.27 -17.75 -25.83
CA ARG A 195 -2.54 -19.18 -26.03
C ARG A 195 -1.80 -19.75 -27.24
N ILE A 196 -1.71 -18.98 -28.33
CA ILE A 196 -0.95 -19.34 -29.52
C ILE A 196 0.56 -19.29 -29.23
N ALA A 197 1.04 -18.27 -28.53
CA ALA A 197 2.47 -18.13 -28.18
C ALA A 197 2.99 -19.29 -27.32
N ILE A 198 2.24 -19.69 -26.29
CA ILE A 198 2.53 -20.87 -25.48
C ILE A 198 2.51 -22.14 -26.36
N GLY A 199 1.53 -22.26 -27.26
CA GLY A 199 1.45 -23.37 -28.22
C GLY A 199 2.64 -23.44 -29.19
N LEU A 200 3.25 -22.30 -29.50
CA LEU A 200 4.46 -22.19 -30.33
C LEU A 200 5.76 -22.30 -29.53
N ASN A 201 5.67 -22.53 -28.21
CA ASN A 201 6.79 -22.61 -27.29
C ASN A 201 7.71 -21.38 -27.38
N ILE A 202 7.10 -20.19 -27.42
CA ILE A 202 7.82 -18.91 -27.34
C ILE A 202 8.23 -18.63 -25.89
N TRP A 203 7.34 -18.92 -24.93
CA TRP A 203 7.59 -19.03 -23.50
C TRP A 203 6.84 -20.24 -22.92
N TRP A 204 7.22 -20.61 -21.70
CA TRP A 204 6.63 -21.70 -20.94
C TRP A 204 6.21 -21.22 -19.55
N ILE A 205 5.27 -21.93 -18.93
CA ILE A 205 4.78 -21.68 -17.57
C ILE A 205 4.97 -22.96 -16.77
N ASN A 206 5.43 -22.82 -15.53
CA ASN A 206 5.70 -23.94 -14.65
C ASN A 206 4.38 -24.53 -14.10
N PRO A 207 4.06 -25.80 -14.41
CA PRO A 207 2.83 -26.42 -13.93
C PRO A 207 2.78 -26.56 -12.41
N ASP A 208 3.93 -26.71 -11.74
CA ASP A 208 3.99 -26.92 -10.28
C ASP A 208 3.69 -25.63 -9.49
N LEU A 209 3.83 -24.47 -10.13
CA LEU A 209 3.61 -23.15 -9.53
C LEU A 209 2.28 -22.52 -9.93
N THR A 210 1.41 -23.30 -10.59
CA THR A 210 0.08 -22.87 -11.06
C THR A 210 -1.01 -23.81 -10.58
N THR A 211 -2.24 -23.32 -10.58
CA THR A 211 -3.44 -24.05 -10.13
C THR A 211 -3.81 -25.24 -11.01
N GLY A 212 -3.22 -25.34 -12.21
CA GLY A 212 -3.59 -26.33 -13.22
C GLY A 212 -4.92 -26.06 -13.94
N ILE A 213 -5.67 -25.02 -13.54
CA ILE A 213 -6.95 -24.66 -14.17
C ILE A 213 -6.65 -23.93 -15.49
N LYS A 214 -7.27 -24.41 -16.58
CA LYS A 214 -7.13 -23.81 -17.92
C LYS A 214 -8.49 -23.35 -18.46
N VAL A 215 -8.55 -22.12 -18.93
CA VAL A 215 -9.71 -21.50 -19.59
C VAL A 215 -9.42 -21.46 -21.09
N PHE A 216 -10.17 -22.24 -21.89
CA PHE A 216 -9.91 -22.41 -23.33
C PHE A 216 -8.45 -22.80 -23.67
N GLY A 217 -7.80 -23.55 -22.78
CA GLY A 217 -6.42 -24.02 -22.92
C GLY A 217 -5.34 -23.02 -22.47
N LEU A 218 -5.71 -21.83 -22.00
CA LEU A 218 -4.82 -20.86 -21.37
C LEU A 218 -4.87 -21.02 -19.83
N PRO A 219 -3.75 -21.04 -19.09
CA PRO A 219 -3.78 -21.04 -17.63
C PRO A 219 -4.62 -19.88 -17.07
N ILE A 220 -5.39 -20.13 -16.01
CA ILE A 220 -6.27 -19.11 -15.42
C ILE A 220 -5.47 -17.90 -14.91
N GLU A 221 -4.25 -18.13 -14.45
CA GLU A 221 -3.34 -17.10 -13.96
C GLU A 221 -2.92 -16.15 -15.09
N GLU A 222 -2.57 -16.67 -16.26
CA GLU A 222 -2.28 -15.84 -17.45
C GLU A 222 -3.50 -15.05 -17.89
N ALA A 223 -4.67 -15.71 -17.94
CA ALA A 223 -5.91 -15.05 -18.29
C ALA A 223 -6.19 -13.89 -17.30
N LEU A 224 -5.97 -14.13 -16.00
CA LEU A 224 -6.14 -13.14 -14.95
C LEU A 224 -5.08 -12.03 -15.03
N PHE A 225 -3.83 -12.34 -15.37
CA PHE A 225 -2.75 -11.36 -15.55
C PHE A 225 -3.12 -10.35 -16.65
N PHE A 226 -3.47 -10.81 -17.85
CA PHE A 226 -3.92 -9.91 -18.92
C PHE A 226 -5.23 -9.19 -18.58
N LEU A 227 -6.11 -9.78 -17.77
CA LEU A 227 -7.31 -9.09 -17.31
C LEU A 227 -6.94 -7.91 -16.41
N LEU A 228 -6.11 -8.15 -15.40
CA LEU A 228 -5.78 -7.17 -14.37
C LEU A 228 -4.89 -6.05 -14.90
N THR A 229 -3.92 -6.34 -15.77
CA THR A 229 -3.12 -5.31 -16.45
C THR A 229 -4.00 -4.37 -17.29
N ASN A 230 -4.96 -4.91 -18.03
CA ASN A 230 -5.93 -4.11 -18.78
C ASN A 230 -6.91 -3.35 -17.87
N VAL A 231 -7.29 -3.92 -16.72
CA VAL A 231 -8.08 -3.22 -15.69
C VAL A 231 -7.33 -2.02 -15.13
N PHE A 232 -6.03 -2.13 -14.82
CA PHE A 232 -5.24 -1.00 -14.31
C PHE A 232 -5.24 0.18 -15.27
N VAL A 233 -5.03 -0.10 -16.56
CA VAL A 233 -4.99 0.91 -17.62
C VAL A 233 -6.40 1.49 -17.83
N ALA A 234 -7.43 0.66 -17.90
CA ALA A 234 -8.82 1.10 -18.09
C ALA A 234 -9.32 1.97 -16.92
N PHE A 235 -9.04 1.57 -15.68
CA PHE A 235 -9.41 2.33 -14.49
C PHE A 235 -8.62 3.63 -14.40
N GLY A 236 -7.30 3.56 -14.54
CA GLY A 236 -6.45 4.73 -14.42
C GLY A 236 -6.72 5.77 -15.50
N LEU A 237 -6.88 5.38 -16.77
CA LEU A 237 -7.30 6.29 -17.84
C LEU A 237 -8.74 6.75 -17.67
N GLY A 238 -9.64 5.85 -17.26
CA GLY A 238 -11.03 6.17 -16.93
C GLY A 238 -11.14 7.29 -15.91
N LEU A 239 -10.33 7.25 -14.86
CA LEU A 239 -10.25 8.27 -13.83
C LEU A 239 -9.50 9.52 -14.29
N ALA A 240 -8.40 9.39 -15.03
CA ALA A 240 -7.62 10.52 -15.52
C ALA A 240 -8.43 11.40 -16.49
N LEU A 241 -9.26 10.77 -17.32
CA LEU A 241 -10.10 11.43 -18.32
C LEU A 241 -11.51 11.76 -17.81
N HIS A 242 -11.82 11.51 -16.54
CA HIS A 242 -13.12 11.86 -15.97
C HIS A 242 -13.14 13.34 -15.53
N PRO A 243 -14.10 14.16 -16.00
CA PRO A 243 -14.24 15.57 -15.58
C PRO A 243 -14.34 15.72 -14.05
N GLU A 244 -15.21 14.93 -13.43
CA GLU A 244 -15.39 14.97 -11.96
C GLU A 244 -14.15 14.48 -11.19
N SER A 245 -13.31 13.62 -11.77
CA SER A 245 -12.05 13.23 -11.13
C SER A 245 -11.10 14.41 -11.01
N SER A 246 -11.03 15.26 -12.03
CA SER A 246 -10.22 16.49 -11.96
C SER A 246 -10.73 17.44 -10.88
N ARG A 247 -12.05 17.60 -10.74
CA ARG A 247 -12.67 18.40 -9.67
C ARG A 247 -12.43 17.79 -8.29
N ARG A 248 -12.55 16.48 -8.14
CA ARG A 248 -12.24 15.73 -6.92
C ARG A 248 -10.78 15.89 -6.54
N LEU A 249 -9.86 15.77 -7.49
CA LEU A 249 -8.44 16.04 -7.28
C LEU A 249 -8.19 17.48 -6.88
N GLN A 250 -8.87 18.46 -7.48
CA GLN A 250 -8.77 19.86 -7.08
C GLN A 250 -9.34 20.11 -5.68
N ARG A 251 -10.45 19.46 -5.28
CA ARG A 251 -10.97 19.50 -3.91
C ARG A 251 -9.96 18.90 -2.93
N LEU A 252 -9.40 17.74 -3.25
CA LEU A 252 -8.33 17.11 -2.46
C LEU A 252 -7.09 18.00 -2.39
N ARG A 253 -6.65 18.58 -3.52
CA ARG A 253 -5.53 19.52 -3.56
C ARG A 253 -5.83 20.79 -2.78
N LYS A 254 -7.02 21.37 -2.85
CA LYS A 254 -7.41 22.54 -2.02
C LYS A 254 -7.47 22.19 -0.53
N LEU A 255 -7.93 20.99 -0.17
CA LEU A 255 -7.84 20.46 1.20
C LEU A 255 -6.39 20.18 1.65
N ASN A 256 -5.47 19.99 0.69
CA ASN A 256 -4.09 19.59 0.94
C ASN A 256 -3.05 20.71 0.75
N GLN A 257 -3.36 21.78 0.02
CA GLN A 257 -2.34 22.66 -0.57
C GLN A 257 -1.65 23.60 0.40
N TRP A 258 -2.16 23.84 1.62
CA TRP A 258 -1.45 24.70 2.59
C TRP A 258 -1.58 24.27 4.06
N GLN A 259 -2.27 23.17 4.37
CA GLN A 259 -2.59 22.84 5.77
C GLN A 259 -2.38 21.38 6.20
N ASN A 260 -1.93 20.44 5.35
CA ASN A 260 -1.92 19.00 5.70
C ASN A 260 -0.70 18.20 5.17
N GLY A 261 0.47 18.80 4.99
CA GLY A 261 1.69 18.08 4.53
C GLY A 261 2.01 16.81 5.34
N TRP A 262 1.64 16.80 6.62
CA TRP A 262 1.74 15.64 7.50
C TRP A 262 0.94 14.41 7.04
N LYS A 263 -0.21 14.59 6.36
CA LYS A 263 -0.99 13.45 5.83
C LYS A 263 -0.28 12.77 4.67
N GLY A 264 0.44 13.53 3.85
CA GLY A 264 1.30 12.98 2.80
C GLY A 264 2.42 12.14 3.41
N LEU A 265 3.03 12.60 4.50
CA LEU A 265 4.04 11.83 5.24
C LEU A 265 3.47 10.55 5.87
N LEU A 266 2.23 10.56 6.41
CA LEU A 266 1.57 9.33 6.85
C LEU A 266 1.35 8.35 5.70
N LEU A 267 0.96 8.83 4.52
CA LEU A 267 0.82 7.95 3.36
C LEU A 267 2.16 7.35 2.94
N LEU A 268 3.21 8.17 2.86
CA LEU A 268 4.57 7.71 2.54
C LEU A 268 5.10 6.72 3.59
N TRP A 269 4.82 6.97 4.88
CA TRP A 269 5.14 6.04 5.95
C TRP A 269 4.44 4.68 5.73
N ALA A 270 3.13 4.66 5.50
CA ALA A 270 2.39 3.42 5.28
C ALA A 270 2.93 2.67 4.05
N LEU A 271 3.24 3.39 2.96
CA LEU A 271 3.84 2.81 1.75
C LEU A 271 5.25 2.28 1.99
N SER A 272 6.03 2.87 2.90
CA SER A 272 7.39 2.41 3.23
C SER A 272 7.42 1.07 3.97
N LEU A 273 6.32 0.68 4.62
CA LEU A 273 6.20 -0.59 5.34
C LEU A 273 5.87 -1.78 4.41
N VAL A 274 5.21 -1.54 3.28
CA VAL A 274 4.80 -2.58 2.32
C VAL A 274 6.00 -3.36 1.74
N PRO A 275 7.10 -2.73 1.28
CA PRO A 275 8.23 -3.47 0.73
C PRO A 275 9.12 -4.11 1.79
N ALA A 276 8.98 -3.76 3.08
CA ALA A 276 9.92 -4.20 4.13
C ALA A 276 10.04 -5.73 4.25
N PRO A 277 8.94 -6.53 4.20
CA PRO A 277 9.05 -7.99 4.22
C PRO A 277 9.54 -8.58 2.88
N LEU A 278 9.40 -7.84 1.79
CA LEU A 278 9.79 -8.28 0.45
C LEU A 278 11.27 -8.00 0.15
N LEU A 279 11.90 -7.10 0.92
CA LEU A 279 13.30 -6.69 0.78
C LEU A 279 14.08 -6.87 2.10
N PRO A 280 14.37 -8.12 2.54
CA PRO A 280 15.02 -8.37 3.83
C PRO A 280 16.35 -7.62 4.00
N ASN A 281 17.16 -7.56 2.94
CA ASN A 281 18.45 -6.86 2.93
C ASN A 281 18.32 -5.33 3.08
N SER A 282 17.13 -4.78 2.87
CA SER A 282 16.83 -3.35 3.01
C SER A 282 15.91 -3.05 4.18
N PHE A 283 15.60 -4.03 5.04
CA PHE A 283 14.71 -3.83 6.17
C PHE A 283 15.18 -2.69 7.08
N MET A 284 16.48 -2.66 7.39
CA MET A 284 17.04 -1.65 8.28
C MET A 284 16.88 -0.21 7.78
N PRO A 285 17.34 0.17 6.57
CA PRO A 285 17.11 1.53 6.07
C PRO A 285 15.62 1.84 5.92
N LEU A 286 14.78 0.87 5.53
CA LEU A 286 13.32 1.06 5.47
C LEU A 286 12.71 1.35 6.85
N ALA A 287 13.19 0.69 7.91
CA ALA A 287 12.73 0.93 9.29
C ALA A 287 13.08 2.36 9.76
N TYR A 288 14.29 2.85 9.47
CA TYR A 288 14.69 4.23 9.78
C TYR A 288 13.89 5.26 8.97
N ILE A 289 13.72 5.03 7.67
CA ILE A 289 12.92 5.91 6.79
C ILE A 289 11.47 5.95 7.28
N GLY A 290 10.85 4.79 7.51
CA GLY A 290 9.48 4.68 7.98
C GLY A 290 9.28 5.39 9.33
N THR A 291 10.13 5.12 10.31
CA THR A 291 10.05 5.77 11.63
C THR A 291 10.22 7.28 11.54
N THR A 292 11.14 7.76 10.70
CA THR A 292 11.36 9.20 10.49
C THR A 292 10.15 9.87 9.82
N LEU A 293 9.57 9.24 8.79
CA LEU A 293 8.36 9.72 8.12
C LEU A 293 7.19 9.81 9.10
N LEU A 294 7.01 8.80 9.95
CA LEU A 294 5.96 8.79 10.97
C LEU A 294 6.19 9.89 12.02
N ALA A 295 7.41 10.01 12.55
CA ALA A 295 7.76 11.02 13.55
C ALA A 295 7.56 12.45 13.03
N LEU A 296 7.97 12.73 11.78
CA LEU A 296 7.75 14.02 11.12
C LEU A 296 6.27 14.28 10.85
N ALA A 297 5.51 13.26 10.43
CA ALA A 297 4.07 13.39 10.26
C ALA A 297 3.38 13.77 11.58
N VAL A 298 3.70 13.07 12.66
CA VAL A 298 3.14 13.35 13.99
C VAL A 298 3.59 14.73 14.51
N LEU A 299 4.83 15.14 14.23
CA LEU A 299 5.32 16.49 14.58
C LEU A 299 4.57 17.59 13.85
N LEU A 300 4.40 17.48 12.54
CA LEU A 300 3.66 18.47 11.75
C LEU A 300 2.16 18.49 12.10
N TYR A 301 1.56 17.33 12.40
CA TYR A 301 0.22 17.25 12.97
C TYR A 301 0.13 18.00 14.31
N SER A 302 1.10 17.74 15.19
CA SER A 302 1.14 18.34 16.52
C SER A 302 1.36 19.84 16.44
N LEU A 303 2.24 20.32 15.57
CA LEU A 303 2.47 21.76 15.32
C LEU A 303 1.21 22.46 14.84
N LYS A 304 0.43 21.79 13.99
CA LYS A 304 -0.85 22.31 13.52
C LYS A 304 -1.90 22.37 14.63
N THR A 305 -1.93 21.37 15.50
CA THR A 305 -2.99 21.19 16.50
C THR A 305 -2.70 21.95 17.80
N TYR A 306 -1.45 21.95 18.23
CA TYR A 306 -0.97 22.48 19.53
C TYR A 306 -0.04 23.69 19.37
N GLY A 307 0.20 24.16 18.15
CA GLY A 307 1.10 25.29 17.89
C GLY A 307 2.55 24.98 18.29
N GLY A 308 3.29 26.02 18.68
CA GLY A 308 4.71 25.90 19.07
C GLY A 308 4.98 24.93 20.23
N LYS A 309 3.99 24.65 21.09
CA LYS A 309 4.12 23.65 22.17
C LYS A 309 4.42 22.25 21.66
N ALA A 310 4.10 21.94 20.41
CA ALA A 310 4.45 20.67 19.79
C ALA A 310 5.96 20.39 19.83
N TRP A 311 6.81 21.42 19.71
CA TRP A 311 8.26 21.26 19.86
C TRP A 311 8.63 20.83 21.28
N LEU A 312 7.98 21.40 22.31
CA LEU A 312 8.20 20.99 23.69
C LEU A 312 7.75 19.54 23.91
N LEU A 313 6.57 19.15 23.41
CA LEU A 313 6.08 17.77 23.51
C LEU A 313 7.03 16.79 22.81
N PHE A 314 7.52 17.14 21.63
CA PHE A 314 8.51 16.37 20.88
C PHE A 314 9.81 16.19 21.66
N LEU A 315 10.40 17.29 22.13
CA LEU A 315 11.65 17.26 22.89
C LEU A 315 11.51 16.45 24.18
N VAL A 316 10.40 16.59 24.89
CA VAL A 316 10.14 15.84 26.13
C VAL A 316 10.00 14.35 25.84
N ALA A 317 9.20 13.95 24.85
CA ALA A 317 9.04 12.53 24.53
C ALA A 317 10.32 11.90 23.96
N PHE A 318 11.04 12.64 23.10
CA PHE A 318 12.32 12.19 22.55
C PHE A 318 13.37 12.03 23.65
N ALA A 319 13.53 13.03 24.53
CA ALA A 319 14.50 12.99 25.61
C ALA A 319 14.13 11.93 26.67
N PHE A 320 12.83 11.78 26.97
CA PHE A 320 12.34 10.72 27.85
C PHE A 320 12.66 9.34 27.26
N GLY A 321 12.31 9.10 25.99
CA GLY A 321 12.60 7.85 25.29
C GLY A 321 14.10 7.55 25.27
N LEU A 322 14.93 8.53 24.93
CA LEU A 322 16.39 8.36 24.96
C LEU A 322 16.89 8.03 26.38
N GLY A 323 16.40 8.73 27.39
CA GLY A 323 16.83 8.56 28.78
C GLY A 323 16.43 7.22 29.38
N ILE A 324 15.19 6.78 29.16
CA ILE A 324 14.70 5.51 29.70
C ILE A 324 15.35 4.31 29.01
N GLU A 325 15.60 4.42 27.69
CA GLU A 325 16.31 3.39 26.92
C GLU A 325 17.79 3.32 27.27
N TRP A 326 18.42 4.47 27.51
CA TRP A 326 19.79 4.51 27.99
C TRP A 326 19.91 3.91 29.39
N LEU A 327 18.95 4.18 30.29
CA LEU A 327 18.88 3.54 31.61
C LEU A 327 18.66 2.03 31.47
N GLY A 328 17.71 1.62 30.63
CA GLY A 328 17.36 0.23 30.34
C GLY A 328 18.56 -0.59 29.89
N LYS A 329 19.24 -0.15 28.83
CA LYS A 329 20.41 -0.89 28.32
C LYS A 329 21.61 -0.91 29.27
N THR A 330 21.72 0.06 30.19
CA THR A 330 22.87 0.19 31.11
C THR A 330 22.65 -0.59 32.40
N THR A 331 21.40 -0.66 32.88
CA THR A 331 21.07 -1.22 34.20
C THR A 331 20.18 -2.46 34.14
N GLY A 332 19.58 -2.76 32.99
CA GLY A 332 18.55 -3.77 32.83
C GLY A 332 17.15 -3.32 33.30
N ILE A 333 17.00 -2.12 33.86
CA ILE A 333 15.72 -1.61 34.38
C ILE A 333 15.22 -0.47 33.49
N PRO A 334 13.96 -0.48 33.01
CA PRO A 334 12.88 -1.41 33.39
C PRO A 334 12.70 -2.61 32.44
N PHE A 335 13.46 -2.69 31.34
CA PHE A 335 13.14 -3.57 30.22
C PHE A 335 13.67 -5.02 30.34
N GLY A 336 14.53 -5.31 31.32
CA GLY A 336 15.38 -6.50 31.36
C GLY A 336 16.75 -6.24 30.73
N ASN A 337 17.64 -7.22 30.75
CA ASN A 337 18.97 -7.10 30.14
C ASN A 337 18.90 -7.33 28.62
N TYR A 338 19.32 -6.34 27.86
CA TYR A 338 19.37 -6.39 26.39
C TYR A 338 20.52 -5.54 25.86
N ARG A 339 20.91 -5.82 24.62
CA ARG A 339 21.91 -5.03 23.88
C ARG A 339 21.35 -4.60 22.53
N TYR A 340 21.64 -3.37 22.16
CA TYR A 340 21.39 -2.87 20.82
C TYR A 340 22.46 -3.41 19.86
N THR A 341 22.03 -4.02 18.76
CA THR A 341 22.89 -4.59 17.70
C THR A 341 22.66 -3.91 16.35
N ALA A 342 21.65 -3.04 16.24
CA ALA A 342 21.34 -2.30 15.03
C ALA A 342 22.52 -1.41 14.58
N SER A 343 22.97 -1.59 13.34
CA SER A 343 23.76 -0.58 12.64
C SER A 343 22.87 0.64 12.29
N GLY A 344 23.45 1.83 12.30
CA GLY A 344 22.74 3.06 11.98
C GLY A 344 22.98 4.17 13.01
N PRO A 345 22.38 5.34 12.78
CA PRO A 345 22.61 6.49 13.65
C PRO A 345 22.04 6.21 15.04
N SER A 346 22.91 6.33 16.04
CA SER A 346 22.59 6.15 17.45
C SER A 346 23.04 7.35 18.26
N LEU A 347 22.38 7.58 19.40
CA LEU A 347 22.71 8.62 20.35
C LEU A 347 22.86 7.99 21.72
N LEU A 348 23.99 8.24 22.40
CA LEU A 348 24.36 7.54 23.64
C LEU A 348 24.30 6.01 23.53
N GLY A 349 24.50 5.47 22.32
CA GLY A 349 24.39 4.06 21.98
C GLY A 349 22.95 3.49 22.04
N VAL A 350 21.93 4.34 21.89
CA VAL A 350 20.54 3.98 21.63
C VAL A 350 20.23 4.35 20.17
N PRO A 351 19.74 3.42 19.31
CA PRO A 351 19.38 3.73 17.93
C PRO A 351 18.34 4.85 17.85
N LEU A 352 18.53 5.84 16.98
CA LEU A 352 17.66 7.03 16.91
C LEU A 352 16.19 6.73 16.59
N LEU A 353 15.90 5.59 15.96
CA LEU A 353 14.53 5.17 15.70
C LEU A 353 13.72 4.97 16.99
N VAL A 354 14.36 4.58 18.10
CA VAL A 354 13.67 4.28 19.36
C VAL A 354 13.11 5.55 20.01
N PRO A 355 13.89 6.61 20.28
CA PRO A 355 13.33 7.86 20.82
C PRO A 355 12.36 8.54 19.84
N LEU A 356 12.52 8.38 18.52
CA LEU A 356 11.54 8.83 17.53
C LEU A 356 10.22 8.03 17.61
N GLY A 357 10.31 6.72 17.88
CA GLY A 357 9.17 5.84 18.14
C GLY A 357 8.42 6.25 19.41
N TRP A 358 9.14 6.49 20.51
CA TRP A 358 8.57 7.01 21.76
C TRP A 358 7.77 8.30 21.55
N TRP A 359 8.28 9.23 20.75
CA TRP A 359 7.52 10.41 20.33
C TRP A 359 6.27 10.06 19.53
N ALA A 360 6.45 9.41 18.38
CA ALA A 360 5.39 9.27 17.39
C ALA A 360 4.25 8.39 17.92
N PHE A 361 4.60 7.25 18.51
CA PHE A 361 3.63 6.25 18.92
C PHE A 361 2.91 6.65 20.22
N SER A 362 3.51 7.46 21.10
CA SER A 362 2.80 8.00 22.27
C SER A 362 1.67 8.95 21.89
N ILE A 363 1.88 9.82 20.89
CA ILE A 363 0.82 10.72 20.39
C ILE A 363 -0.27 9.94 19.65
N ILE A 364 0.10 8.92 18.88
CA ILE A 364 -0.86 8.02 18.22
C ILE A 364 -1.67 7.21 19.26
N ALA A 365 -1.00 6.67 20.29
CA ALA A 365 -1.60 5.95 21.41
C ALA A 365 -2.58 6.83 22.19
N LEU A 366 -2.21 8.09 22.44
CA LEU A 366 -3.12 9.09 23.00
C LEU A 366 -4.34 9.29 22.10
N SER A 367 -4.16 9.41 20.79
CA SER A 367 -5.24 9.67 19.82
C SER A 367 -6.22 8.49 19.65
N ILE A 368 -5.74 7.25 19.70
CA ILE A 368 -6.59 6.03 19.67
C ILE A 368 -7.28 5.76 21.00
N SER A 369 -6.75 6.27 22.11
CA SER A 369 -7.36 6.03 23.42
C SER A 369 -8.69 6.80 23.59
N PRO A 370 -9.75 6.16 24.13
CA PRO A 370 -11.01 6.83 24.43
C PRO A 370 -10.84 8.05 25.34
N ILE A 371 -11.67 9.07 25.11
CA ILE A 371 -11.71 10.27 25.95
C ILE A 371 -12.05 9.86 27.39
N GLY A 372 -11.30 10.38 28.36
CA GLY A 372 -11.42 10.03 29.77
C GLY A 372 -10.63 8.77 30.20
N MET A 373 -10.16 7.94 29.26
CA MET A 373 -9.39 6.72 29.56
C MET A 373 -7.94 6.76 29.06
N LYS A 374 -7.47 7.90 28.55
CA LYS A 374 -6.14 8.03 27.91
C LYS A 374 -4.97 7.60 28.79
N LEU A 375 -5.01 7.93 30.08
CA LEU A 375 -3.95 7.57 31.02
C LEU A 375 -3.82 6.05 31.19
N LEU A 376 -4.92 5.30 31.03
CA LEU A 376 -4.95 3.85 31.13
C LEU A 376 -4.69 3.18 29.77
N VAL A 377 -5.36 3.65 28.72
CA VAL A 377 -5.38 2.97 27.42
C VAL A 377 -4.18 3.31 26.55
N ALA A 378 -3.58 4.50 26.65
CA ALA A 378 -2.44 4.85 25.81
C ALA A 378 -1.20 4.02 26.13
N PRO A 379 -0.83 3.77 27.40
CA PRO A 379 0.25 2.85 27.73
C PRO A 379 -0.04 1.40 27.30
N LEU A 380 -1.29 0.93 27.39
CA LEU A 380 -1.68 -0.38 26.84
C LEU A 380 -1.54 -0.43 25.32
N ALA A 381 -1.81 0.67 24.61
CA ALA A 381 -1.62 0.75 23.16
C ALA A 381 -0.14 0.69 22.77
N LEU A 382 0.76 1.26 23.58
CA LEU A 382 2.21 1.11 23.41
C LEU A 382 2.64 -0.35 23.60
N VAL A 383 2.20 -1.01 24.68
CA VAL A 383 2.49 -2.43 24.92
C VAL A 383 1.90 -3.31 23.81
N ALA A 384 0.68 -3.02 23.33
CA ALA A 384 0.06 -3.78 22.24
C ALA A 384 0.86 -3.69 20.94
N TRP A 385 1.48 -2.54 20.66
CA TRP A 385 2.40 -2.39 19.54
C TRP A 385 3.71 -3.14 19.78
N ASP A 386 4.26 -3.05 21.00
CA ASP A 386 5.51 -3.69 21.41
C ASP A 386 5.43 -5.23 21.32
N ILE A 387 4.29 -5.85 21.65
CA ILE A 387 4.02 -7.30 21.49
C ILE A 387 4.35 -7.80 20.07
N GLY A 388 4.19 -6.94 19.05
CA GLY A 388 4.56 -7.27 17.67
C GLY A 388 5.90 -6.70 17.22
N LEU A 389 6.22 -5.49 17.65
CA LEU A 389 7.44 -4.81 17.23
C LEU A 389 8.68 -5.55 17.72
N ASP A 390 8.69 -5.99 18.98
CA ASP A 390 9.87 -6.59 19.59
C ASP A 390 10.27 -7.93 18.95
N PRO A 391 9.36 -8.90 18.75
CA PRO A 391 9.69 -10.12 18.01
C PRO A 391 10.25 -9.82 16.61
N LEU A 392 9.69 -8.82 15.92
CA LEU A 392 10.20 -8.38 14.63
C LEU A 392 11.63 -7.83 14.76
N MET A 393 11.87 -6.90 15.68
CA MET A 393 13.18 -6.25 15.86
C MET A 393 14.25 -7.23 16.33
N VAL A 394 13.92 -8.18 17.20
CA VAL A 394 14.80 -9.29 17.59
C VAL A 394 15.13 -10.16 16.38
N SER A 395 14.14 -10.55 15.57
CA SER A 395 14.35 -11.37 14.37
C SER A 395 15.23 -10.67 13.32
N GLN A 396 15.15 -9.34 13.22
CA GLN A 396 15.92 -8.53 12.29
C GLN A 396 17.26 -8.03 12.88
N GLY A 397 17.61 -8.47 14.09
CA GLY A 397 18.91 -8.16 14.71
C GLY A 397 19.07 -6.69 15.15
N PHE A 398 17.98 -6.00 15.49
CA PHE A 398 18.05 -4.64 16.01
C PHE A 398 18.49 -4.58 17.47
N TRP A 399 17.99 -5.53 18.26
CA TRP A 399 18.40 -5.75 19.64
C TRP A 399 18.25 -7.22 20.02
N GLN A 400 18.96 -7.61 21.07
CA GLN A 400 18.94 -8.97 21.60
C GLN A 400 18.82 -8.91 23.12
N PHE A 401 17.85 -9.65 23.66
CA PHE A 401 17.68 -9.86 25.09
C PHE A 401 18.51 -11.06 25.55
N GLU A 402 18.96 -11.06 26.80
CA GLU A 402 19.71 -12.20 27.36
C GLU A 402 18.83 -13.43 27.58
N GLN A 403 17.60 -13.22 28.08
CA GLN A 403 16.64 -14.27 28.38
C GLN A 403 15.21 -13.74 28.40
N GLY A 404 14.25 -14.58 28.00
CA GLY A 404 12.84 -14.23 28.01
C GLY A 404 11.96 -15.30 27.36
N ILE A 405 10.72 -15.38 27.81
CA ILE A 405 9.78 -16.45 27.42
C ILE A 405 9.07 -16.19 26.09
N TYR A 406 9.05 -14.93 25.62
CA TYR A 406 8.32 -14.54 24.42
C TYR A 406 9.32 -14.08 23.36
N TYR A 407 9.70 -14.97 22.42
CA TYR A 407 10.72 -14.69 21.41
C TYR A 407 12.06 -14.17 21.97
N GLY A 408 12.42 -14.60 23.20
CA GLY A 408 13.60 -14.13 23.92
C GLY A 408 13.37 -12.85 24.74
N ILE A 409 12.21 -12.20 24.63
CA ILE A 409 11.85 -10.99 25.37
C ILE A 409 11.29 -11.36 26.76
N PRO A 410 11.80 -10.76 27.86
CA PRO A 410 11.30 -11.00 29.21
C PRO A 410 9.98 -10.26 29.47
N LEU A 411 9.14 -10.78 30.36
CA LEU A 411 7.88 -10.12 30.72
C LEU A 411 8.09 -8.74 31.38
N THR A 412 9.25 -8.52 32.00
CA THR A 412 9.64 -7.22 32.54
C THR A 412 9.69 -6.14 31.46
N ASN A 413 10.01 -6.49 30.21
CA ASN A 413 10.01 -5.55 29.08
C ASN A 413 8.64 -4.90 28.89
N PHE A 414 7.60 -5.72 28.78
CA PHE A 414 6.22 -5.24 28.58
C PHE A 414 5.70 -4.44 29.78
N LEU A 415 6.08 -4.84 31.01
CA LEU A 415 5.77 -4.07 32.21
C LEU A 415 6.51 -2.73 32.21
N GLY A 416 7.78 -2.71 31.80
CA GLY A 416 8.59 -1.51 31.64
C GLY A 416 7.99 -0.55 30.61
N TRP A 417 7.57 -1.05 29.45
CA TRP A 417 6.85 -0.26 28.46
C TRP A 417 5.55 0.33 29.00
N TYR A 418 4.79 -0.43 29.78
CA TYR A 418 3.57 0.08 30.41
C TYR A 418 3.86 1.20 31.42
N LEU A 419 4.80 1.00 32.35
CA LEU A 419 5.11 1.96 33.40
C LEU A 419 5.78 3.23 32.85
N SER A 420 6.75 3.07 31.94
CA SER A 420 7.41 4.17 31.25
C SER A 420 6.43 4.93 30.36
N GLY A 421 5.57 4.20 29.64
CA GLY A 421 4.49 4.78 28.83
C GLY A 421 3.49 5.56 29.68
N LEU A 422 3.09 5.03 30.84
CA LEU A 422 2.20 5.70 31.80
C LEU A 422 2.81 7.02 32.28
N LEU A 423 4.10 7.00 32.66
CA LEU A 423 4.81 8.19 33.10
C LEU A 423 4.91 9.24 31.99
N LEU A 424 5.32 8.83 30.78
CA LEU A 424 5.42 9.74 29.64
C LEU A 424 4.05 10.34 29.28
N VAL A 425 3.01 9.51 29.18
CA VAL A 425 1.65 9.95 28.91
C VAL A 425 1.16 10.95 29.97
N ALA A 426 1.42 10.69 31.26
CA ALA A 426 1.08 11.62 32.34
C ALA A 426 1.78 12.98 32.17
N ILE A 427 3.06 12.98 31.82
CA ILE A 427 3.84 14.20 31.56
C ILE A 427 3.25 14.97 30.37
N LEU A 428 3.01 14.29 29.23
CA LEU A 428 2.46 14.91 28.03
C LEU A 428 1.08 15.52 28.28
N LEU A 429 0.18 14.81 28.97
CA LEU A 429 -1.15 15.29 29.34
C LEU A 429 -1.11 16.49 30.30
N LYS A 430 -0.05 16.62 31.11
CA LYS A 430 0.16 17.77 31.99
C LYS A 430 0.69 18.99 31.22
N LEU A 431 1.60 18.78 30.27
CA LEU A 431 2.18 19.84 29.44
C LEU A 431 1.17 20.42 28.44
N GLU A 432 0.33 19.57 27.85
CA GLU A 432 -0.73 19.98 26.93
C GLU A 432 -2.05 19.27 27.24
N PRO A 433 -2.91 19.88 28.10
CA PRO A 433 -4.21 19.31 28.47
C PRO A 433 -5.14 19.06 27.28
N GLY A 434 -4.96 19.74 26.14
CA GLY A 434 -5.71 19.50 24.90
C GLY A 434 -5.59 18.07 24.38
N LEU A 435 -4.47 17.38 24.68
CA LEU A 435 -4.28 15.96 24.36
C LEU A 435 -5.35 15.06 25.01
N LYS A 436 -6.01 15.51 26.09
CA LYS A 436 -7.14 14.79 26.73
C LYS A 436 -8.36 14.65 25.84
N LEU A 437 -8.51 15.54 24.85
CA LEU A 437 -9.64 15.57 23.92
C LEU A 437 -9.24 15.16 22.48
N ASP A 438 -7.95 14.98 22.20
CA ASP A 438 -7.49 14.58 20.87
C ASP A 438 -8.15 13.26 20.44
N SER A 439 -8.77 13.26 19.27
CA SER A 439 -9.34 12.05 18.66
C SER A 439 -9.17 12.11 17.14
N SER A 440 -8.00 12.55 16.67
CA SER A 440 -7.67 12.64 15.26
C SER A 440 -8.01 11.34 14.53
N LEU A 441 -8.87 11.42 13.51
CA LEU A 441 -9.25 10.24 12.73
C LEU A 441 -8.03 9.68 12.01
N GLU A 442 -7.16 10.53 11.49
CA GLU A 442 -5.99 10.13 10.73
C GLU A 442 -4.94 9.43 11.59
N LEU A 443 -4.69 9.89 12.83
CA LEU A 443 -3.78 9.18 13.73
C LEU A 443 -4.38 7.86 14.23
N ARG A 444 -5.70 7.81 14.43
CA ARG A 444 -6.40 6.54 14.71
C ARG A 444 -6.29 5.56 13.55
N LEU A 445 -6.45 6.04 12.31
CA LEU A 445 -6.23 5.23 11.12
C LEU A 445 -4.78 4.82 10.97
N ALA A 446 -3.81 5.65 11.37
CA ALA A 446 -2.40 5.25 11.42
C ALA A 446 -2.17 4.10 12.42
N PHE A 447 -2.79 4.13 13.60
CA PHE A 447 -2.75 3.01 14.54
C PHE A 447 -3.35 1.72 13.94
N VAL A 448 -4.51 1.81 13.30
CA VAL A 448 -5.15 0.65 12.64
C VAL A 448 -4.30 0.14 11.46
N ALA A 449 -3.73 1.05 10.67
CA ALA A 449 -2.83 0.69 9.58
C ALA A 449 -1.58 -0.01 10.11
N GLN A 450 -0.98 0.48 11.21
CA GLN A 450 0.14 -0.20 11.86
C GLN A 450 -0.27 -1.58 12.37
N ALA A 451 -1.44 -1.70 13.01
CA ALA A 451 -1.93 -2.99 13.50
C ALA A 451 -2.05 -4.01 12.37
N PHE A 452 -2.60 -3.61 11.22
CA PHE A 452 -2.71 -4.46 10.05
C PHE A 452 -1.35 -4.79 9.43
N LEU A 453 -0.56 -3.76 9.08
CA LEU A 453 0.71 -3.92 8.37
C LEU A 453 1.75 -4.68 9.21
N LEU A 454 1.81 -4.44 10.52
CA LEU A 454 2.71 -5.16 11.42
C LEU A 454 2.28 -6.62 11.56
N SER A 455 0.99 -6.90 11.76
CA SER A 455 0.50 -8.28 11.87
C SER A 455 0.75 -9.07 10.59
N VAL A 456 0.48 -8.48 9.42
CA VAL A 456 0.78 -9.09 8.12
C VAL A 456 2.29 -9.26 7.93
N GLY A 457 3.07 -8.23 8.22
CA GLY A 457 4.54 -8.28 8.13
C GLY A 457 5.14 -9.39 8.98
N LEU A 458 4.66 -9.59 10.20
CA LEU A 458 5.09 -10.68 11.08
C LEU A 458 4.87 -12.07 10.47
N LEU A 459 3.80 -12.28 9.69
CA LEU A 459 3.60 -13.54 8.96
C LEU A 459 4.68 -13.76 7.90
N PHE A 460 5.02 -12.71 7.14
CA PHE A 460 6.10 -12.78 6.15
C PHE A 460 7.47 -13.08 6.76
N PHE A 461 7.72 -12.61 7.99
CA PHE A 461 8.94 -12.90 8.73
C PHE A 461 8.92 -14.24 9.48
N GLY A 462 7.90 -15.07 9.28
CA GLY A 462 7.81 -16.39 9.91
C GLY A 462 7.45 -16.36 11.39
N LEU A 463 6.74 -15.32 11.85
CA LEU A 463 6.36 -15.10 13.24
C LEU A 463 4.82 -15.16 13.45
N PRO A 464 4.17 -16.32 13.21
CA PRO A 464 2.71 -16.42 13.20
C PRO A 464 2.05 -16.20 14.56
N VAL A 465 2.69 -16.62 15.66
CA VAL A 465 2.15 -16.40 17.02
C VAL A 465 2.22 -14.93 17.38
N ALA A 466 3.36 -14.26 17.11
CA ALA A 466 3.46 -12.81 17.29
C ALA A 466 2.41 -12.08 16.44
N SER A 467 2.26 -12.44 15.17
CA SER A 467 1.24 -11.87 14.28
C SER A 467 -0.16 -11.93 14.88
N LEU A 468 -0.58 -13.10 15.36
CA LEU A 468 -1.91 -13.29 15.96
C LEU A 468 -2.07 -12.44 17.23
N LEU A 469 -1.08 -12.45 18.13
CA LEU A 469 -1.14 -11.70 19.38
C LEU A 469 -1.15 -10.18 19.14
N THR A 470 -0.36 -9.69 18.18
CA THR A 470 -0.37 -8.28 17.77
C THR A 470 -1.73 -7.88 17.20
N PHE A 471 -2.30 -8.70 16.31
CA PHE A 471 -3.61 -8.44 15.72
C PHE A 471 -4.69 -8.36 16.80
N LEU A 472 -4.70 -9.29 17.76
CA LEU A 472 -5.65 -9.30 18.86
C LEU A 472 -5.44 -8.13 19.83
N ALA A 473 -4.20 -7.85 20.23
CA ALA A 473 -3.89 -6.80 21.19
C ALA A 473 -4.19 -5.41 20.62
N MET A 474 -3.63 -5.07 19.45
CA MET A 474 -3.87 -3.77 18.81
C MET A 474 -5.31 -3.67 18.30
N GLY A 475 -5.90 -4.76 17.78
CA GLY A 475 -7.30 -4.82 17.36
C GLY A 475 -8.26 -4.53 18.52
N SER A 476 -7.98 -5.04 19.73
CA SER A 476 -8.77 -4.77 20.93
C SER A 476 -8.73 -3.30 21.32
N VAL A 477 -7.54 -2.67 21.29
CA VAL A 477 -7.38 -1.23 21.53
C VAL A 477 -8.16 -0.41 20.50
N ALA A 478 -8.04 -0.76 19.22
CA ALA A 478 -8.77 -0.08 18.14
C ALA A 478 -10.29 -0.23 18.31
N PHE A 479 -10.77 -1.43 18.64
CA PHE A 479 -12.18 -1.71 18.86
C PHE A 479 -12.76 -0.87 20.01
N LEU A 480 -12.03 -0.70 21.12
CA LEU A 480 -12.43 0.18 22.22
C LEU A 480 -12.57 1.65 21.77
N SER A 481 -11.71 2.09 20.85
CA SER A 481 -11.70 3.46 20.31
C SER A 481 -12.91 3.79 19.43
N PHE A 482 -13.35 2.83 18.61
CA PHE A 482 -14.42 3.02 17.64
C PHE A 482 -15.82 2.65 18.16
N ARG A 483 -15.94 2.22 19.43
CA ARG A 483 -17.24 2.04 20.07
C ARG A 483 -17.98 3.39 20.16
N PRO A 484 -19.29 3.45 19.82
CA PRO A 484 -20.06 4.67 19.96
C PRO A 484 -20.09 5.08 21.43
N GLN A 485 -19.45 6.20 21.75
CA GLN A 485 -19.54 6.80 23.07
C GLN A 485 -20.99 7.27 23.27
N GLN A 486 -21.71 6.67 24.21
CA GLN A 486 -23.04 7.14 24.61
C GLN A 486 -22.92 8.62 24.95
N LYS A 487 -23.64 9.48 24.19
CA LYS A 487 -23.79 10.90 24.52
C LYS A 487 -24.30 10.97 25.96
N LYS A 488 -23.46 11.33 26.92
CA LYS A 488 -23.95 11.86 28.20
C LYS A 488 -24.75 13.11 27.83
N GLN A 489 -26.07 12.99 27.99
CA GLN A 489 -27.03 14.06 27.77
C GLN A 489 -26.51 15.31 28.48
N ALA A 490 -26.35 16.39 27.72
CA ALA A 490 -26.29 17.72 28.29
C ALA A 490 -27.58 17.91 29.09
N LEU A 491 -27.45 18.07 30.40
CA LEU A 491 -28.55 18.48 31.26
C LEU A 491 -29.14 19.79 30.69
N PRO A 492 -30.47 19.91 30.55
CA PRO A 492 -31.06 21.17 30.18
C PRO A 492 -30.79 22.18 31.32
N ALA A 493 -30.20 23.32 30.98
CA ALA A 493 -30.17 24.46 31.86
C ALA A 493 -31.61 24.84 32.23
N LYS A 494 -31.91 24.87 33.53
CA LYS A 494 -33.04 25.59 34.11
C LYS A 494 -32.48 26.64 35.05
#